data_AF-A0A8S3UP98-F1
#
_entry.id   AF-A0A8S3UP98-F1
#
_cell.length_a   1.000
_cell.length_b   1.000
_cell.length_c   1.000
_cell.angle_alpha   90.00
_cell.angle_beta   90.00
_cell.angle_gamma   90.00
#
_symmetry.space_group_name_H-M   'P 1'
#
loop_
_entity.id
_entity.type
_entity.pdbx_description
1 polymer ?
#
loop_
_entity_poly.entity_id
_entity_poly.type
_entity_poly.pdbx_seq_one_letter_code
_entity_poly.pdbx_strand_id
1 'polypeptide(L)'
;MYMLFAKKHLNTRQKRNKLSLTLYEFVYFHYHTIYDDVIQSGQSALVILYGGETGESLDQLRYRKFNHKVLTNSLSCVHVQSLPPTSEAASQHCKRAYYQIQEWTNDSVHMFSPSDWGWVLQGTSLCPIRTILPPAPDNLLHVIRCKCKSGCDTRRCTCRKNGLDCSSACSECKGLNCSNCKVLEIHEDEDDSDI
;
A
#
# COMPACT_ATOMS: atom_id res chain seq x y z
N MET A 1 19.74 -15.91 -1.81
CA MET A 1 20.26 -14.57 -2.16
C MET A 1 19.47 -13.56 -1.36
N TYR A 2 20.15 -12.94 -0.39
CA TYR A 2 19.62 -12.26 0.78
C TYR A 2 18.68 -11.10 0.45
N MET A 3 17.75 -10.81 1.37
CA MET A 3 17.10 -9.51 1.52
C MET A 3 18.16 -8.40 1.71
N LEU A 4 18.77 -7.98 0.61
CA LEU A 4 19.77 -6.93 0.55
C LEU A 4 19.20 -5.72 -0.19
N PHE A 5 18.06 -5.20 0.24
CA PHE A 5 17.69 -3.82 -0.08
C PHE A 5 16.91 -3.22 1.09
N ALA A 6 17.65 -2.56 2.00
CA ALA A 6 17.29 -1.33 2.73
C ALA A 6 18.12 -1.18 4.03
N LYS A 7 19.46 -1.26 3.95
CA LYS A 7 20.33 -0.73 5.01
C LYS A 7 20.46 0.79 4.86
N LYS A 8 19.45 1.54 5.32
CA LYS A 8 19.57 2.89 5.89
C LYS A 8 18.22 3.29 6.49
N HIS A 9 18.23 3.64 7.78
CA HIS A 9 17.11 4.17 8.59
C HIS A 9 16.33 3.24 9.56
N LEU A 10 16.96 2.26 10.22
CA LEU A 10 16.39 1.64 11.44
C LEU A 10 16.92 2.35 12.70
N ASN A 11 16.28 3.46 13.08
CA ASN A 11 16.83 4.41 14.06
C ASN A 11 16.10 4.52 15.42
N THR A 12 15.52 3.44 15.97
CA THR A 12 15.24 3.35 17.43
C THR A 12 15.26 1.89 17.91
N ARG A 13 15.79 1.63 19.13
CA ARG A 13 15.88 0.30 19.76
C ARG A 13 14.50 -0.39 19.88
N GLN A 14 13.44 0.40 20.11
CA GLN A 14 12.07 -0.08 20.22
C GLN A 14 11.49 -0.57 18.89
N LYS A 15 11.84 0.07 17.75
CA LYS A 15 11.47 -0.41 16.41
C LYS A 15 12.16 -1.72 16.06
N ARG A 16 13.41 -1.91 16.50
CA ARG A 16 14.14 -3.18 16.32
C ARG A 16 13.53 -4.32 17.13
N ASN A 17 13.15 -4.06 18.39
CA ASN A 17 12.52 -5.07 19.24
C ASN A 17 11.12 -5.47 18.72
N LYS A 18 10.32 -4.49 18.27
CA LYS A 18 8.99 -4.75 17.70
C LYS A 18 9.08 -5.54 16.38
N LEU A 19 10.00 -5.17 15.49
CA LEU A 19 10.25 -5.89 14.23
C LEU A 19 10.75 -7.31 14.49
N SER A 20 11.61 -7.50 15.50
CA SER A 20 12.13 -8.81 15.90
C SER A 20 11.03 -9.76 16.38
N LEU A 21 10.07 -9.25 17.17
CA LEU A 21 8.94 -10.04 17.65
C LEU A 21 8.01 -10.44 16.50
N THR A 22 7.65 -9.49 15.62
CA THR A 22 6.78 -9.77 14.46
C THR A 22 7.43 -10.73 13.46
N LEU A 23 8.75 -10.70 13.31
CA LEU A 23 9.49 -11.63 12.44
C LEU A 23 9.59 -13.02 13.08
N TYR A 24 9.72 -13.10 14.41
CA TYR A 24 9.71 -14.37 15.12
C TYR A 24 8.34 -15.05 15.02
N GLU A 25 7.25 -14.30 15.21
CA GLU A 25 5.88 -14.79 14.97
C GLU A 25 5.74 -15.29 13.53
N PHE A 26 6.12 -14.48 12.52
CA PHE A 26 6.10 -14.86 11.11
C PHE A 26 6.86 -16.17 10.79
N VAL A 27 7.95 -16.46 11.50
CA VAL A 27 8.82 -17.64 11.25
C VAL A 27 8.39 -18.87 12.05
N TYR A 28 7.80 -18.72 13.24
CA TYR A 28 7.55 -19.83 14.17
C TYR A 28 6.11 -20.36 14.15
N PHE A 29 5.24 -19.82 13.28
CA PHE A 29 3.86 -20.27 13.21
C PHE A 29 3.77 -21.77 12.85
N HIS A 30 3.09 -22.52 13.73
CA HIS A 30 2.73 -23.92 13.55
C HIS A 30 1.74 -24.12 12.39
N TYR A 31 1.63 -25.36 11.93
CA TYR A 31 0.85 -25.92 10.81
C TYR A 31 -0.62 -25.44 10.66
N HIS A 32 -1.17 -24.70 11.63
CA HIS A 32 -2.53 -24.13 11.62
C HIS A 32 -2.58 -22.63 11.38
N THR A 33 -1.51 -22.02 10.88
CA THR A 33 -1.54 -20.58 10.57
C THR A 33 -2.54 -20.28 9.49
N ILE A 34 -3.51 -19.41 9.80
CA ILE A 34 -4.52 -18.98 8.85
C ILE A 34 -3.86 -17.94 7.94
N TYR A 35 -4.24 -17.93 6.65
CA TYR A 35 -3.73 -16.99 5.64
C TYR A 35 -3.60 -15.56 6.15
N ASP A 36 -4.59 -15.13 6.92
CA ASP A 36 -4.73 -13.77 7.42
C ASP A 36 -3.63 -13.41 8.43
N ASP A 37 -3.19 -14.33 9.28
CA ASP A 37 -2.15 -14.05 10.28
C ASP A 37 -0.80 -13.77 9.62
N VAL A 38 -0.44 -14.58 8.61
CA VAL A 38 0.80 -14.42 7.83
C VAL A 38 0.79 -13.08 7.10
N ILE A 39 -0.34 -12.75 6.47
CA ILE A 39 -0.51 -11.49 5.73
C ILE A 39 -0.48 -10.30 6.69
N GLN A 40 -1.26 -10.33 7.77
CA GLN A 40 -1.38 -9.24 8.72
C GLN A 40 -0.05 -8.94 9.41
N SER A 41 0.67 -9.97 9.85
CA SER A 41 1.99 -9.85 10.48
C SER A 41 3.01 -9.30 9.50
N GLY A 42 3.02 -9.82 8.27
CA GLY A 42 3.91 -9.37 7.20
C GLY A 42 3.66 -7.93 6.76
N GLN A 43 2.40 -7.53 6.58
CA GLN A 43 2.05 -6.14 6.26
C GLN A 43 2.42 -5.20 7.40
N SER A 44 2.17 -5.57 8.66
CA SER A 44 2.55 -4.79 9.84
C SER A 44 4.06 -4.56 9.92
N ALA A 45 4.86 -5.60 9.64
CA ALA A 45 6.32 -5.48 9.56
C ALA A 45 6.76 -4.51 8.45
N LEU A 46 6.11 -4.55 7.28
CA LEU A 46 6.38 -3.63 6.18
C LEU A 46 6.00 -2.18 6.52
N VAL A 47 4.86 -1.94 7.19
CA VAL A 47 4.48 -0.59 7.66
C VAL A 47 5.59 -0.01 8.53
N ILE A 48 6.09 -0.79 9.50
CA ILE A 48 7.20 -0.38 10.37
C ILE A 48 8.46 -0.10 9.56
N LEU A 49 8.81 -0.98 8.62
CA LEU A 49 10.01 -0.86 7.78
C LEU A 49 10.01 0.42 6.95
N TYR A 50 8.85 0.79 6.41
CA TYR A 50 8.68 2.01 5.63
C TYR A 50 8.40 3.26 6.50
N GLY A 51 8.43 3.14 7.83
CA GLY A 51 8.24 4.25 8.75
C GLY A 51 6.80 4.75 8.81
N GLY A 52 5.84 3.84 8.75
CA GLY A 52 4.45 4.10 9.04
C GLY A 52 4.13 4.23 10.51
N GLU A 53 2.91 4.69 10.78
CA GLU A 53 2.35 4.94 12.10
C GLU A 53 1.65 3.69 12.65
N THR A 54 1.38 3.67 13.96
CA THR A 54 0.65 2.55 14.58
C THR A 54 -0.79 2.53 14.07
N GLY A 55 -1.25 1.38 13.58
CA GLY A 55 -2.60 1.23 13.02
C GLY A 55 -2.75 1.69 11.58
N GLU A 56 -1.70 2.24 10.97
CA GLU A 56 -1.71 2.67 9.56
C GLU A 56 -1.61 1.44 8.63
N SER A 57 -2.49 1.38 7.61
CA SER A 57 -2.38 0.35 6.57
C SER A 57 -1.29 0.66 5.55
N LEU A 58 -0.82 -0.34 4.79
CA LEU A 58 0.17 -0.12 3.74
C LEU A 58 -0.31 0.84 2.65
N ASP A 59 -1.59 0.78 2.29
CA ASP A 59 -2.15 1.67 1.27
C ASP A 59 -2.27 3.11 1.78
N GLN A 60 -2.66 3.31 3.04
CA GLN A 60 -2.64 4.63 3.70
C GLN A 60 -1.23 5.21 3.74
N LEU A 61 -0.25 4.41 4.19
CA LEU A 61 1.17 4.77 4.23
C LEU A 61 1.70 5.15 2.85
N ARG A 62 1.36 4.33 1.83
CA ARG A 62 1.76 4.54 0.45
C ARG A 62 1.17 5.85 -0.09
N TYR A 63 -0.11 6.10 0.14
CA TYR A 63 -0.80 7.32 -0.30
C TYR A 63 -0.21 8.57 0.37
N ARG A 64 -0.01 8.54 1.69
CA ARG A 64 0.61 9.64 2.45
C ARG A 64 2.01 9.97 1.92
N LYS A 65 2.85 8.96 1.70
CA LYS A 65 4.20 9.16 1.12
C LYS A 65 4.17 9.65 -0.32
N PHE A 66 3.22 9.19 -1.13
CA PHE A 66 3.02 9.69 -2.49
C PHE A 66 2.69 11.18 -2.46
N ASN A 67 1.69 11.59 -1.68
CA ASN A 67 1.30 13.00 -1.56
C ASN A 67 2.47 13.86 -1.07
N HIS A 68 3.19 13.42 -0.04
CA HIS A 68 4.37 14.13 0.45
C HIS A 68 5.40 14.34 -0.67
N LYS A 69 5.69 13.32 -1.49
CA LYS A 69 6.64 13.44 -2.61
C LYS A 69 6.12 14.37 -3.71
N VAL A 70 4.85 14.30 -4.06
CA VAL A 70 4.23 15.19 -5.06
C VAL A 70 4.26 16.65 -4.61
N LEU A 71 4.02 16.91 -3.31
CA LEU A 71 4.03 18.25 -2.73
C LEU A 71 5.44 18.84 -2.62
N THR A 72 6.41 18.04 -2.18
CA THR A 72 7.78 18.50 -1.93
C THR A 72 8.66 18.54 -3.17
N ASN A 73 8.35 17.76 -4.21
CA ASN A 73 9.18 17.64 -5.40
C ASN A 73 8.35 17.80 -6.68
N SER A 74 7.70 18.95 -6.83
CA SER A 74 6.69 19.24 -7.86
C SER A 74 7.19 19.18 -9.31
N LEU A 75 8.52 19.14 -9.50
CA LEU A 75 9.21 19.16 -10.79
C LEU A 75 9.66 17.78 -11.29
N SER A 76 9.75 16.76 -10.42
CA SER A 76 10.22 15.43 -10.81
C SER A 76 9.13 14.36 -10.67
N CYS A 77 9.19 13.36 -11.55
CA CYS A 77 8.29 12.20 -11.51
C CYS A 77 8.51 11.42 -10.21
N VAL A 78 7.44 11.00 -9.55
CA VAL A 78 7.54 10.12 -8.38
C VAL A 78 7.98 8.73 -8.83
N HIS A 79 9.21 8.36 -8.47
CA HIS A 79 9.71 7.01 -8.66
C HIS A 79 8.92 6.00 -7.81
N VAL A 80 8.18 5.12 -8.46
CA VAL A 80 7.27 4.14 -7.82
C VAL A 80 8.01 3.22 -6.85
N GLN A 81 9.25 2.84 -7.17
CA GLN A 81 10.10 2.02 -6.30
C GLN A 81 10.51 2.70 -4.98
N SER A 82 10.31 4.02 -4.87
CA SER A 82 10.57 4.77 -3.63
C SER A 82 9.36 4.82 -2.68
N LEU A 83 8.26 4.17 -3.06
CA LEU A 83 7.04 4.06 -2.26
C LEU A 83 6.96 2.65 -1.62
N PRO A 84 6.30 2.51 -0.47
CA PRO A 84 5.95 1.20 0.10
C PRO A 84 5.12 0.38 -0.89
N PRO A 85 5.16 -0.96 -0.87
CA PRO A 85 4.26 -1.77 -1.69
C PRO A 85 2.79 -1.48 -1.35
N THR A 86 1.88 -1.75 -2.29
CA THR A 86 0.44 -1.81 -2.00
C THR A 86 0.15 -2.98 -1.08
N SER A 87 -0.94 -2.93 -0.31
CA SER A 87 -1.32 -4.03 0.60
C SER A 87 -1.41 -5.36 -0.15
N GLU A 88 -1.99 -5.39 -1.35
CA GLU A 88 -2.11 -6.64 -2.12
C GLU A 88 -0.76 -7.23 -2.56
N ALA A 89 0.11 -6.41 -3.17
CA ALA A 89 1.46 -6.86 -3.54
C ALA A 89 2.26 -7.36 -2.33
N ALA A 90 2.06 -6.74 -1.16
CA ALA A 90 2.63 -7.20 0.10
C ALA A 90 2.04 -8.55 0.53
N SER A 91 0.71 -8.73 0.48
CA SER A 91 0.04 -10.00 0.78
C SER A 91 0.62 -11.14 -0.06
N GLN A 92 0.73 -10.95 -1.37
CA GLN A 92 1.31 -11.97 -2.26
C GLN A 92 2.78 -12.25 -1.92
N HIS A 93 3.55 -11.23 -1.59
CA HIS A 93 4.94 -11.41 -1.15
C HIS A 93 5.03 -12.22 0.15
N CYS A 94 4.20 -11.91 1.14
CA CYS A 94 4.15 -12.62 2.42
C CYS A 94 3.78 -14.09 2.23
N LYS A 95 2.77 -14.39 1.39
CA LYS A 95 2.38 -15.76 1.04
C LYS A 95 3.58 -16.54 0.46
N ARG A 96 4.26 -15.98 -0.53
CA ARG A 96 5.42 -16.65 -1.15
C ARG A 96 6.58 -16.83 -0.19
N ALA A 97 6.88 -15.81 0.62
CA ALA A 97 7.95 -15.87 1.61
C ALA A 97 7.67 -16.95 2.65
N TYR A 98 6.44 -17.04 3.14
CA TYR A 98 6.01 -18.09 4.06
C TYR A 98 6.14 -19.48 3.42
N TYR A 99 5.56 -19.70 2.24
CA TYR A 99 5.68 -20.97 1.52
C TYR A 99 7.14 -21.39 1.32
N GLN A 100 8.01 -20.45 0.94
CA GLN A 100 9.43 -20.74 0.76
C GLN A 100 10.13 -21.13 2.06
N ILE A 101 9.77 -20.51 3.18
CA ILE A 101 10.29 -20.89 4.51
C ILE A 101 9.83 -22.29 4.85
N GLN A 102 8.53 -22.59 4.68
CA GLN A 102 7.97 -23.91 4.94
C GLN A 102 8.69 -24.99 4.13
N GLU A 103 8.86 -24.79 2.82
CA GLU A 103 9.62 -25.68 1.90
C GLU A 103 11.03 -25.99 2.42
N TRP A 104 11.68 -25.04 3.08
CA TRP A 104 13.03 -25.20 3.57
C TRP A 104 13.11 -25.82 4.97
N THR A 105 12.10 -25.63 5.81
CA THR A 105 12.16 -25.99 7.23
C THR A 105 11.36 -27.23 7.59
N ASN A 106 10.37 -27.63 6.78
CA ASN A 106 9.44 -28.70 7.10
C ASN A 106 9.43 -29.78 6.01
N ASP A 107 9.55 -31.04 6.40
CA ASP A 107 9.46 -32.19 5.48
C ASP A 107 8.02 -32.43 4.96
N SER A 108 7.02 -31.75 5.53
CA SER A 108 5.59 -31.95 5.27
C SER A 108 4.96 -30.97 4.26
N VAL A 109 5.75 -30.25 3.47
CA VAL A 109 5.26 -29.17 2.60
C VAL A 109 4.41 -29.69 1.43
N HIS A 110 4.42 -31.00 1.21
CA HIS A 110 3.49 -31.68 0.31
C HIS A 110 1.99 -31.44 0.63
N MET A 111 1.66 -30.80 1.75
CA MET A 111 0.29 -30.40 2.11
C MET A 111 -0.12 -29.00 1.59
N PHE A 112 0.82 -28.17 1.11
CA PHE A 112 0.51 -26.81 0.61
C PHE A 112 0.62 -26.74 -0.90
N SER A 113 -0.46 -26.32 -1.57
CA SER A 113 -0.41 -26.02 -3.00
C SER A 113 0.30 -24.68 -3.23
N PRO A 114 1.34 -24.60 -4.08
CA PRO A 114 2.01 -23.34 -4.41
C PRO A 114 1.03 -22.26 -4.90
N SER A 115 -0.03 -22.69 -5.61
CA SER A 115 -1.06 -21.81 -6.16
C SER A 115 -1.82 -21.03 -5.10
N ASP A 116 -1.99 -21.60 -3.92
CA ASP A 116 -2.68 -20.93 -2.82
C ASP A 116 -1.75 -19.91 -2.13
N TRP A 117 -0.43 -20.13 -2.26
CA TRP A 117 0.62 -19.33 -1.62
C TRP A 117 1.32 -18.34 -2.55
N GLY A 118 0.58 -17.76 -3.49
CA GLY A 118 1.04 -16.64 -4.30
C GLY A 118 1.97 -17.04 -5.45
N TRP A 119 1.95 -18.30 -5.85
CA TRP A 119 2.54 -18.78 -7.10
C TRP A 119 1.44 -19.11 -8.12
N VAL A 120 1.81 -19.17 -9.39
CA VAL A 120 0.93 -19.64 -10.45
C VAL A 120 1.75 -20.55 -11.37
N LEU A 121 1.19 -21.70 -11.74
CA LEU A 121 1.81 -22.60 -12.70
C LEU A 121 1.58 -22.05 -14.11
N GLN A 122 2.67 -21.68 -14.79
CA GLN A 122 2.66 -21.28 -16.19
C GLN A 122 3.48 -22.29 -16.99
N GLY A 123 2.79 -23.14 -17.75
CA GLY A 123 3.40 -24.30 -18.40
C GLY A 123 3.96 -25.27 -17.35
N THR A 124 5.28 -25.43 -17.32
CA THR A 124 5.98 -26.29 -16.35
C THR A 124 6.68 -25.49 -15.25
N SER A 125 6.51 -24.17 -15.20
CA SER A 125 7.23 -23.30 -14.28
C SER A 125 6.30 -22.62 -13.28
N LEU A 126 6.71 -22.59 -12.01
CA LEU A 126 6.06 -21.77 -11.00
C LEU A 126 6.53 -20.32 -11.13
N CYS A 127 5.57 -19.43 -11.40
CA CYS A 127 5.80 -17.99 -11.51
C CYS A 127 5.20 -17.25 -10.32
N PRO A 128 5.87 -16.22 -9.78
CA PRO A 128 5.35 -15.48 -8.63
C PRO A 128 4.19 -14.57 -9.06
N ILE A 129 3.07 -14.65 -8.34
CA ILE A 129 1.97 -13.69 -8.47
C ILE A 129 2.40 -12.38 -7.82
N ARG A 130 2.72 -11.35 -8.60
CA ARG A 130 3.22 -10.08 -8.02
C ARG A 130 2.11 -9.26 -7.37
N THR A 131 0.92 -9.27 -7.96
CA THR A 131 -0.31 -8.60 -7.53
C THR A 131 -1.47 -9.24 -8.30
N ILE A 132 -2.67 -9.26 -7.72
CA ILE A 132 -3.92 -9.59 -8.43
C ILE A 132 -4.75 -8.35 -8.77
N LEU A 133 -4.38 -7.20 -8.19
CA LEU A 133 -4.97 -5.91 -8.48
C LEU A 133 -4.21 -5.21 -9.62
N PRO A 134 -4.89 -4.36 -10.41
CA PRO A 134 -4.23 -3.58 -11.43
C PRO A 134 -3.16 -2.65 -10.82
N PRO A 135 -2.09 -2.30 -11.57
CA PRO A 135 -0.99 -1.45 -11.07
C PRO A 135 -1.44 -0.09 -10.53
N ALA A 136 -2.56 0.40 -11.03
CA ALA A 136 -3.24 1.61 -10.64
C ALA A 136 -4.73 1.49 -11.03
N PRO A 137 -5.65 2.15 -10.32
CA PRO A 137 -7.01 2.35 -10.81
C PRO A 137 -7.01 3.00 -12.20
N ASP A 138 -7.92 2.62 -13.09
CA ASP A 138 -7.94 3.13 -14.47
C ASP A 138 -8.05 4.65 -14.54
N ASN A 139 -8.85 5.25 -13.65
CA ASN A 139 -8.95 6.70 -13.52
C ASN A 139 -7.62 7.36 -13.08
N LEU A 140 -6.73 6.62 -12.40
CA LEU A 140 -5.42 7.11 -11.98
C LEU A 140 -4.43 7.18 -13.16
N LEU A 141 -4.55 6.28 -14.14
CA LEU A 141 -3.76 6.33 -15.38
C LEU A 141 -4.10 7.56 -16.22
N HIS A 142 -5.28 8.14 -16.00
CA HIS A 142 -5.75 9.38 -16.59
C HIS A 142 -5.56 10.59 -15.67
N VAL A 143 -4.68 10.54 -14.65
CA VAL A 143 -4.47 11.65 -13.70
C VAL A 143 -4.03 12.90 -14.43
N ILE A 144 -4.99 13.81 -14.55
CA ILE A 144 -4.82 15.15 -15.07
C ILE A 144 -4.89 16.07 -13.87
N ARG A 145 -3.76 16.67 -13.50
CA ARG A 145 -3.73 17.75 -12.51
C ARG A 145 -3.86 19.08 -13.21
N CYS A 146 -4.65 19.99 -12.65
CA CYS A 146 -4.67 21.37 -13.10
C CYS A 146 -3.60 22.20 -12.39
N LYS A 147 -3.19 23.28 -13.07
CA LYS A 147 -2.31 24.31 -12.52
C LYS A 147 -3.11 25.52 -12.03
N CYS A 148 -4.40 25.35 -11.77
CA CYS A 148 -5.27 26.44 -11.32
C CYS A 148 -4.82 26.94 -9.95
N LYS A 149 -4.88 28.27 -9.77
CA LYS A 149 -4.56 28.90 -8.48
C LYS A 149 -5.78 29.00 -7.57
N SER A 150 -6.91 29.35 -8.16
CA SER A 150 -8.24 29.39 -7.55
C SER A 150 -9.26 29.19 -8.68
N GLY A 151 -10.53 28.95 -8.33
CA GLY A 151 -11.62 28.89 -9.31
C GLY A 151 -11.45 27.78 -10.35
N CYS A 152 -12.08 26.62 -10.13
CA CYS A 152 -12.09 25.52 -11.08
C CYS A 152 -13.47 25.37 -11.71
N ASP A 153 -14.15 26.47 -12.01
CA ASP A 153 -15.51 26.57 -12.53
C ASP A 153 -15.58 26.42 -14.06
N THR A 154 -14.50 26.77 -14.77
CA THR A 154 -14.43 26.73 -16.24
C THR A 154 -13.57 25.56 -16.76
N ARG A 155 -13.72 25.26 -18.06
CA ARG A 155 -12.87 24.28 -18.79
C ARG A 155 -11.39 24.69 -18.94
N ARG A 156 -10.98 25.84 -18.37
CA ARG A 156 -9.56 26.18 -18.17
C ARG A 156 -8.90 25.28 -17.13
N CYS A 157 -9.67 24.74 -16.18
CA CYS A 157 -9.22 23.66 -15.33
C CYS A 157 -9.14 22.36 -16.15
N THR A 158 -7.94 21.80 -16.28
CA THR A 158 -7.73 20.55 -17.03
C THR A 158 -8.40 19.36 -16.37
N CYS A 159 -8.57 19.34 -15.04
CA CYS A 159 -9.36 18.31 -14.35
C CYS A 159 -10.81 18.36 -14.84
N ARG A 160 -11.48 19.52 -14.71
CA ARG A 160 -12.86 19.72 -15.18
C ARG A 160 -13.03 19.45 -16.67
N LYS A 161 -12.08 19.90 -17.50
CA LYS A 161 -12.10 19.65 -18.95
C LYS A 161 -12.20 18.17 -19.29
N ASN A 162 -11.62 17.30 -18.46
CA ASN A 162 -11.61 15.85 -18.64
C ASN A 162 -12.60 15.13 -17.70
N GLY A 163 -13.53 15.86 -17.08
CA GLY A 163 -14.55 15.27 -16.21
C GLY A 163 -14.02 14.72 -14.88
N LEU A 164 -12.87 15.19 -14.41
CA LEU A 164 -12.26 14.77 -13.14
C LEU A 164 -12.40 15.87 -12.06
N ASP A 165 -12.62 15.44 -10.82
CA ASP A 165 -12.51 16.33 -9.66
C ASP A 165 -11.06 16.73 -9.40
N CYS A 166 -10.86 17.97 -8.96
CA CYS A 166 -9.59 18.45 -8.44
C CYS A 166 -9.28 17.70 -7.14
N SER A 167 -8.18 16.95 -7.15
CA SER A 167 -7.63 16.28 -5.97
C SER A 167 -6.57 17.12 -5.26
N SER A 168 -6.09 16.62 -4.13
CA SER A 168 -4.94 17.14 -3.40
C SER A 168 -3.64 17.21 -4.23
N ALA A 169 -3.59 16.58 -5.41
CA ALA A 169 -2.46 16.64 -6.34
C ALA A 169 -2.49 17.86 -7.29
N CYS A 170 -3.58 18.63 -7.33
CA CYS A 170 -3.68 19.87 -8.11
C CYS A 170 -2.79 20.98 -7.54
N SER A 171 -2.68 22.14 -8.20
CA SER A 171 -1.81 23.24 -7.77
C SER A 171 -2.33 23.97 -6.52
N GLU A 172 -2.72 25.24 -6.58
CA GLU A 172 -3.14 25.98 -5.37
C GLU A 172 -4.66 25.90 -5.15
N CYS A 173 -5.41 25.39 -6.13
CA CYS A 173 -6.86 25.25 -6.09
C CYS A 173 -7.37 24.06 -5.23
N LYS A 174 -6.81 23.83 -4.05
CA LYS A 174 -7.20 22.70 -3.17
C LYS A 174 -8.29 23.11 -2.17
N GLY A 175 -9.17 22.18 -1.80
CA GLY A 175 -10.13 22.35 -0.70
C GLY A 175 -11.40 23.13 -1.06
N LEU A 176 -12.05 23.71 -0.04
CA LEU A 176 -13.38 24.34 -0.11
C LEU A 176 -13.50 25.48 -1.13
N ASN A 177 -12.40 26.20 -1.40
CA ASN A 177 -12.37 27.30 -2.38
C ASN A 177 -12.26 26.81 -3.83
N CYS A 178 -12.23 25.50 -4.05
CA CYS A 178 -12.22 24.88 -5.36
C CYS A 178 -13.62 24.41 -5.73
N SER A 179 -14.23 25.07 -6.72
CA SER A 179 -15.54 24.68 -7.26
C SER A 179 -15.55 23.34 -8.01
N ASN A 180 -14.42 22.62 -8.09
CA ASN A 180 -14.30 21.30 -8.72
C ASN A 180 -13.72 20.26 -7.74
N CYS A 181 -13.80 20.51 -6.44
CA CYS A 181 -13.40 19.57 -5.40
C CYS A 181 -14.55 18.61 -5.08
N LYS A 182 -14.25 17.37 -4.67
CA LYS A 182 -15.28 16.47 -4.11
C LYS A 182 -15.89 17.12 -2.87
N VAL A 183 -17.22 17.24 -2.84
CA VAL A 183 -17.93 17.50 -1.59
C VAL A 183 -17.77 16.24 -0.75
N LEU A 184 -17.12 16.38 0.41
CA LEU A 184 -17.18 15.32 1.42
C LEU A 184 -18.63 15.32 1.92
N GLU A 185 -19.38 14.27 1.60
CA GLU A 185 -20.63 14.00 2.32
C GLU A 185 -20.24 13.74 3.77
N ILE A 186 -20.46 14.74 4.61
CA ILE A 186 -20.43 14.56 6.06
C ILE A 186 -21.70 13.77 6.35
N HIS A 187 -21.56 12.46 6.59
CA HIS A 187 -22.58 11.75 7.33
C HIS A 187 -22.56 12.37 8.73
N GLU A 188 -23.53 13.24 8.99
CA GLU A 188 -23.89 13.61 10.35
C GLU A 188 -24.36 12.30 10.99
N ASP A 189 -23.48 11.66 11.76
CA ASP A 189 -23.90 10.64 12.71
C ASP A 189 -24.87 11.36 13.66
N GLU A 190 -26.17 11.15 13.46
CA GLU A 190 -27.19 11.56 14.42
C GLU A 190 -26.85 10.91 15.75
N ASP A 191 -26.38 11.73 16.69
CA ASP A 191 -26.41 11.46 18.13
C ASP A 191 -27.85 11.09 18.51
N ASP A 192 -28.13 9.79 18.67
CA ASP A 192 -29.31 9.35 19.41
C ASP A 192 -28.86 8.95 20.83
N SER A 193 -28.87 9.96 21.69
CA SER A 193 -28.83 9.81 23.14
C SER A 193 -30.15 9.24 23.66
N ASP A 194 -30.03 8.27 24.56
CA ASP A 194 -30.98 7.85 25.60
C ASP A 194 -32.28 7.12 25.18
N ILE A 195 -32.33 5.81 25.49
CA ILE A 195 -33.24 5.17 26.48
C ILE A 195 -32.64 3.82 26.93
#